data_AF-A0A158KN09-F1
#
_entry.id   AF-A0A158KN09-F1
#
_cell.length_a   1.000
_cell.length_b   1.000
_cell.length_c   1.000
_cell.angle_alpha   90.00
_cell.angle_beta   90.00
_cell.angle_gamma   90.00
#
_symmetry.space_group_name_H-M   'P 1'
#
loop_
_entity.id
_entity.type
_entity.pdbx_description
1 polymer ?
#
loop_
_entity_poly.entity_id
_entity_poly.type
_entity_poly.pdbx_seq_one_letter_code
_entity_poly.pdbx_strand_id
1 'polypeptide(L)'
;MRPNLHTVVVDVHAGEYLKHDQPPLPLVCTGCAHYLGHETIFEGIARALQHVYPPGPYPRVGPAMTIFVMCDGVMRNRYDVIITHRGACPSVVSRDLPRYDLAPTPAPSWYDYVSTARGIFSPGCRLTMPRLCRRPSMPERRP
;
A
#
# COMPACT_ATOMS: atom_id res chain seq x y z
N MET A 1 8.66 13.67 -29.40
CA MET A 1 7.60 13.34 -28.42
C MET A 1 8.09 13.81 -27.06
N ARG A 2 7.33 14.66 -26.36
CA ARG A 2 7.63 14.94 -24.94
C ARG A 2 7.18 13.72 -24.14
N PRO A 3 7.99 13.17 -23.22
CA PRO A 3 7.52 12.10 -22.35
C PRO A 3 6.30 12.62 -21.56
N ASN A 4 5.23 11.84 -21.52
CA ASN A 4 4.10 12.11 -20.65
C ASN A 4 4.57 11.89 -19.20
N LEU A 5 5.04 12.96 -18.58
CA LEU A 5 5.43 12.96 -17.17
C LEU A 5 4.16 13.04 -16.34
N HIS A 6 3.82 11.94 -15.68
CA HIS A 6 2.75 11.91 -14.68
C HIS A 6 3.36 12.16 -13.31
N THR A 7 2.67 12.89 -12.44
CA THR A 7 3.13 13.08 -11.05
C THR A 7 2.37 12.12 -10.14
N VAL A 8 3.11 11.32 -9.38
CA VAL A 8 2.58 10.46 -8.33
C VAL A 8 2.76 11.19 -7.00
N VAL A 9 1.64 11.46 -6.32
CA VAL A 9 1.61 11.98 -4.96
C VAL A 9 1.05 10.90 -4.04
N VAL A 10 1.72 10.67 -2.92
CA VAL A 10 1.35 9.65 -1.94
C VAL A 10 1.11 10.32 -0.61
N ASP A 11 -0.12 10.23 -0.11
CA ASP A 11 -0.47 10.72 1.22
C ASP A 11 -0.59 9.53 2.18
N VAL A 12 0.20 9.56 3.25
CA VAL A 12 0.18 8.54 4.30
C VAL A 12 -0.59 9.09 5.48
N HIS A 13 -1.73 8.47 5.78
CA HIS A 13 -2.57 8.77 6.92
C HIS A 13 -2.50 7.63 7.92
N ALA A 14 -2.49 7.91 9.22
CA ALA A 14 -2.40 6.83 10.19
C ALA A 14 -2.93 7.16 11.57
N GLY A 15 -3.32 6.12 12.32
CA GLY A 15 -3.85 6.29 13.66
C GLY A 15 -4.37 4.98 14.25
N GLU A 16 -5.10 5.08 15.36
CA GLU A 16 -5.80 3.94 15.94
C GLU A 16 -7.01 3.58 15.08
N TYR A 17 -7.27 2.28 14.91
CA TYR A 17 -8.33 1.78 14.04
C TYR A 17 -9.69 2.35 14.46
N LEU A 18 -10.36 3.01 13.52
CA LEU A 18 -11.64 3.64 13.78
C LEU A 18 -12.78 2.66 13.54
N LYS A 19 -13.51 2.38 14.62
CA LYS A 19 -14.95 2.10 14.56
C LYS A 19 -15.58 3.08 13.56
N HIS A 20 -16.52 2.61 12.76
CA HIS A 20 -17.12 3.21 11.56
C HIS A 20 -17.47 4.73 11.55
N ASP A 21 -17.30 5.49 12.64
CA ASP A 21 -17.83 6.85 12.86
C ASP A 21 -16.79 7.92 13.25
N GLN A 22 -15.48 7.71 13.12
CA GLN A 22 -14.48 8.76 13.41
C GLN A 22 -13.93 9.45 12.14
N PRO A 23 -13.45 10.70 12.26
CA PRO A 23 -12.91 11.51 11.15
C PRO A 23 -11.76 10.80 10.41
N PRO A 24 -11.42 11.21 9.16
CA PRO A 24 -10.34 10.59 8.41
C PRO A 24 -9.04 10.58 9.23
N LEU A 25 -8.32 9.46 9.17
CA LEU A 25 -7.02 9.29 9.84
C LEU A 25 -6.13 10.53 9.57
N PRO A 26 -5.40 11.06 10.57
CA PRO A 26 -4.58 12.25 10.38
C PRO A 26 -3.47 11.99 9.37
N LEU A 27 -3.17 13.00 8.55
CA LEU A 27 -2.06 12.97 7.60
C LEU A 27 -0.73 12.97 8.38
N VAL A 28 0.10 11.97 8.11
CA VAL A 28 1.45 11.82 8.67
C VAL A 28 2.47 12.50 7.77
N CYS A 29 2.44 12.20 6.47
CA CYS A 29 3.34 12.79 5.48
C CYS A 29 2.80 12.65 4.05
N THR A 30 3.35 13.47 3.17
CA THR A 30 3.14 13.40 1.72
C THR A 30 4.47 13.13 1.03
N GLY A 31 4.49 12.17 0.10
CA GLY A 31 5.61 11.90 -0.82
C GLY A 31 5.24 12.28 -2.24
N CYS A 32 6.22 12.71 -3.04
CA CYS A 32 5.98 13.09 -4.44
C CYS A 32 7.11 12.59 -5.34
N ALA A 33 6.75 12.06 -6.51
CA ALA A 33 7.70 11.68 -7.55
C ALA A 33 7.13 11.88 -8.95
N HIS A 34 8.01 12.21 -9.90
CA HIS A 34 7.67 12.19 -11.31
C HIS A 34 7.87 10.78 -11.88
N TYR A 35 6.84 10.29 -12.55
CA TYR A 35 6.78 9.01 -13.23
C TYR A 35 7.49 9.10 -14.58
N LEU A 36 8.42 8.19 -14.86
CA LEU A 36 9.22 8.20 -16.09
C LEU A 36 8.61 7.42 -17.26
N GLY A 37 7.29 7.24 -17.30
CA GLY A 37 6.54 6.69 -18.45
C GLY A 37 6.60 5.16 -18.60
N HIS A 38 7.66 4.49 -18.13
CA HIS A 38 7.83 3.03 -18.21
C HIS A 38 7.71 2.30 -16.87
N GLU A 39 7.45 3.03 -15.79
CA GLU A 39 7.51 2.50 -14.42
C GLU A 39 6.21 1.81 -14.03
N THR A 40 6.22 0.93 -13.04
CA THR A 40 4.95 0.50 -12.43
C THR A 40 4.44 1.57 -11.48
N ILE A 41 3.14 1.58 -11.18
CA ILE A 41 2.59 2.47 -10.14
C ILE A 41 3.28 2.23 -8.78
N PHE A 42 3.68 0.98 -8.51
CA PHE A 42 4.44 0.60 -7.31
C PHE A 42 5.83 1.24 -7.28
N GLU A 43 6.55 1.25 -8.39
CA GLU A 43 7.85 1.93 -8.50
C GLU A 43 7.72 3.45 -8.32
N GLY A 44 6.64 4.05 -8.82
CA GLY A 44 6.30 5.45 -8.58
C GLY A 44 6.03 5.74 -7.11
N ILE A 45 5.22 4.91 -6.43
CA ILE A 45 4.92 5.02 -5.00
C ILE A 45 6.21 4.86 -4.17
N ALA A 46 7.03 3.85 -4.48
CA ALA A 46 8.28 3.58 -3.77
C ALA A 46 9.21 4.80 -3.79
N ARG A 47 9.30 5.47 -4.94
CA ARG A 47 10.11 6.68 -5.11
C ARG A 47 9.51 7.89 -4.41
N ALA A 48 8.19 8.08 -4.51
CA ALA A 48 7.51 9.15 -3.78
C ALA A 48 7.77 9.03 -2.27
N LEU A 49 7.78 7.80 -1.74
CA LEU A 49 8.08 7.54 -0.33
C LEU A 49 9.56 7.73 0.05
N GLN A 50 10.49 7.85 -0.90
CA GLN A 50 11.89 8.18 -0.59
C GLN A 50 12.05 9.65 -0.15
N HIS A 51 11.19 10.54 -0.66
CA HIS A 51 11.24 11.98 -0.40
C HIS A 51 9.87 12.48 0.10
N VAL A 52 9.70 12.47 1.42
CA VAL A 52 8.46 12.79 2.11
C VAL A 52 8.55 14.09 2.89
N TYR A 53 7.42 14.79 3.03
CA TYR A 53 7.27 16.01 3.83
C TYR A 53 6.07 15.88 4.80
N PRO A 54 6.19 16.33 6.06
CA PRO A 54 7.42 16.82 6.69
C PRO A 54 8.48 15.72 6.78
N PRO A 55 9.79 16.05 6.81
CA PRO A 55 10.81 15.07 7.15
C PRO A 55 10.55 14.51 8.56
N GLY A 56 10.89 13.25 8.79
CA GLY A 56 10.69 12.57 10.08
C GLY A 56 11.47 13.20 11.26
N PRO A 57 11.33 12.65 12.47
CA PRO A 57 10.83 11.31 12.78
C PRO A 57 9.30 11.20 12.76
N TYR A 58 8.79 10.04 12.35
CA TYR A 58 7.36 9.74 12.39
C TYR A 58 7.00 8.93 13.64
N PRO A 59 5.74 9.02 14.12
CA PRO A 59 5.29 8.18 15.22
C PRO A 59 5.45 6.71 14.88
N ARG A 60 5.63 5.90 15.94
CA ARG A 60 5.58 4.44 15.80
C ARG A 60 4.25 4.02 15.22
N VAL A 61 4.33 2.93 14.49
CA VAL A 61 3.19 2.36 13.79
C VAL A 61 2.10 1.94 14.76
N GLY A 62 0.93 2.56 14.64
CA GLY A 62 -0.32 2.14 15.29
C GLY A 62 -1.00 0.97 14.58
N PRO A 63 -2.17 0.53 15.06
CA PRO A 63 -2.84 -0.66 14.53
C PRO A 63 -3.37 -0.50 13.09
N ALA A 64 -3.46 0.74 12.58
CA ALA A 64 -3.97 1.03 11.25
C ALA A 64 -3.21 2.18 10.55
N MET A 65 -3.18 2.12 9.22
CA MET A 65 -2.63 3.15 8.33
C MET A 65 -3.39 3.13 7.01
N THR A 66 -3.66 4.29 6.40
CA THR A 66 -4.23 4.40 5.06
C THR A 66 -3.27 5.15 4.16
N ILE A 67 -3.08 4.67 2.94
CA ILE A 67 -2.21 5.29 1.94
C ILE A 67 -3.06 5.66 0.73
N PHE A 68 -3.14 6.95 0.42
CA PHE A 68 -3.74 7.45 -0.80
C PHE A 68 -2.68 7.67 -1.86
N VAL A 69 -3.00 7.27 -3.09
CA VAL A 69 -2.15 7.50 -4.26
C VAL A 69 -2.93 8.35 -5.24
N MET A 70 -2.43 9.55 -5.47
CA MET A 70 -2.98 10.53 -6.39
C MET A 70 -2.10 10.56 -7.64
N CYS A 71 -2.72 10.52 -8.82
CA CYS A 71 -2.02 10.77 -10.09
C CYS A 71 -2.75 11.88 -10.84
N ASP A 72 -2.01 12.92 -11.23
CA ASP A 72 -2.53 14.12 -11.90
C ASP A 72 -3.72 14.78 -11.16
N GLY A 73 -3.62 14.83 -9.83
CA GLY A 73 -4.67 15.41 -8.96
C GLY A 73 -5.88 14.52 -8.70
N VAL A 74 -5.93 13.30 -9.26
CA VAL A 74 -7.03 12.35 -9.10
C VAL A 74 -6.61 11.16 -8.24
N MET A 75 -7.42 10.80 -7.25
CA MET A 75 -7.20 9.59 -6.44
C MET A 75 -7.29 8.35 -7.33
N ARG A 76 -6.18 7.63 -7.46
CA ARG A 76 -6.09 6.39 -8.22
C ARG A 76 -6.26 5.16 -7.34
N ASN A 77 -5.63 5.16 -6.16
CA ASN A 77 -5.68 4.02 -5.25
C ASN A 77 -5.78 4.46 -3.79
N ARG A 78 -6.37 3.57 -2.98
CA ARG A 78 -6.40 3.62 -1.52
C ARG A 78 -5.99 2.26 -0.97
N TYR A 79 -5.03 2.25 -0.06
CA TYR A 79 -4.57 1.05 0.64
C TYR A 79 -4.84 1.22 2.13
N ASP A 80 -5.76 0.44 2.69
CA ASP A 80 -6.01 0.39 4.12
C ASP A 80 -5.19 -0.75 4.73
N VAL A 81 -4.18 -0.41 5.52
CA VAL A 81 -3.22 -1.34 6.09
C VAL A 81 -3.58 -1.63 7.54
N ILE A 82 -3.80 -2.90 7.85
CA ILE A 82 -3.99 -3.41 9.21
C ILE A 82 -2.67 -3.97 9.70
N ILE A 83 -2.26 -3.56 10.90
CA ILE A 83 -0.95 -3.89 11.44
C ILE A 83 -1.17 -4.80 12.63
N THR A 84 -0.71 -6.05 12.47
CA THR A 84 -0.91 -7.12 13.43
C THR A 84 0.43 -7.57 14.01
N HIS A 85 0.40 -8.41 15.04
CA HIS A 85 1.60 -9.07 15.57
C HIS A 85 2.37 -9.90 14.52
N ARG A 86 1.74 -10.27 13.40
CA ARG A 86 2.37 -11.02 12.29
C ARG A 86 2.98 -10.11 11.22
N GLY A 87 2.73 -8.81 11.29
CA GLY A 87 3.13 -7.84 10.29
C GLY A 87 1.98 -6.96 9.78
N ALA A 88 2.30 -6.13 8.79
CA ALA A 88 1.38 -5.26 8.09
C ALA A 88 0.72 -6.00 6.92
N CYS A 89 -0.60 -5.91 6.83
CA CYS A 89 -1.39 -6.48 5.74
C CYS A 89 -2.19 -5.35 5.06
N PRO A 90 -1.93 -5.03 3.79
CA PRO A 90 -2.75 -4.07 3.06
C PRO A 90 -4.06 -4.72 2.56
N SER A 91 -5.18 -4.16 2.97
CA SER A 91 -6.49 -4.34 2.36
C SER A 91 -6.70 -3.23 1.32
N VAL A 92 -6.81 -3.59 0.04
CA VAL A 92 -7.09 -2.62 -1.02
C VAL A 92 -8.58 -2.37 -1.07
N VAL A 93 -9.01 -1.14 -0.80
CA VAL A 93 -10.39 -0.70 -1.01
C VAL A 93 -10.43 0.14 -2.28
N SER A 94 -10.42 -0.54 -3.42
CA SER A 94 -10.72 0.01 -4.76
C SER A 94 -11.73 -0.91 -5.43
N ARG A 95 -12.68 -0.32 -6.17
CA ARG A 95 -13.87 -1.01 -6.70
C ARG A 95 -13.56 -2.13 -7.70
N ASP A 96 -12.41 -2.10 -8.36
CA ASP A 96 -12.06 -3.07 -9.40
C ASP A 96 -10.56 -3.37 -9.33
N LEU A 97 -10.16 -4.48 -8.68
CA LEU A 97 -8.91 -5.26 -8.88
C LEU A 97 -8.82 -6.40 -7.82
N PRO A 98 -8.06 -7.49 -8.08
CA PRO A 98 -8.20 -8.78 -7.40
C PRO A 98 -7.83 -8.74 -5.93
N ARG A 99 -8.50 -9.58 -5.13
CA ARG A 99 -8.14 -9.84 -3.74
C ARG A 99 -6.72 -10.39 -3.68
N TYR A 100 -5.82 -9.65 -3.05
CA TYR A 100 -4.49 -10.13 -2.74
C TYR A 100 -4.49 -10.70 -1.33
N ASP A 101 -4.45 -12.04 -1.19
CA ASP A 101 -3.97 -12.68 0.03
C ASP A 101 -2.46 -12.42 0.11
N LEU A 102 -2.08 -11.21 0.51
CA LEU A 102 -0.68 -10.87 0.73
C LEU A 102 -0.29 -11.45 2.06
N ALA A 103 0.73 -12.32 2.04
CA ALA A 103 1.44 -12.66 3.26
C ALA A 103 1.84 -11.35 3.97
N PRO A 104 1.61 -11.21 5.28
CA PRO A 104 1.93 -9.99 6.00
C PRO A 104 3.38 -9.58 5.74
N THR A 105 3.60 -8.30 5.39
CA THR A 105 4.95 -7.73 5.38
C THR A 105 5.39 -7.60 6.83
N PRO A 106 6.56 -8.11 7.24
CA PRO A 106 7.05 -7.95 8.60
C PRO A 106 7.06 -6.45 8.99
N ALA A 107 6.38 -6.12 10.09
CA ALA A 107 6.31 -4.77 10.64
C ALA A 107 6.79 -4.82 12.09
N PRO A 108 8.11 -4.75 12.33
CA PRO A 108 8.67 -4.73 13.68
C PRO A 108 8.09 -3.58 14.51
N SER A 109 8.00 -3.77 15.82
CA SER A 109 7.45 -2.78 16.76
C SER A 109 8.23 -1.45 16.84
N TRP A 110 9.41 -1.39 16.23
CA TRP A 110 10.23 -0.18 16.12
C TRP A 110 10.04 0.56 14.80
N TYR A 111 9.27 0.03 13.84
CA TYR A 111 9.00 0.73 12.59
C TYR A 111 8.11 1.94 12.84
N ASP A 112 8.34 2.97 12.04
CA ASP A 112 7.44 4.11 11.88
C ASP A 112 6.54 3.93 10.65
N TYR A 113 5.54 4.80 10.50
CA TYR A 113 4.55 4.67 9.43
C TYR A 113 5.18 4.70 8.03
N VAL A 114 6.18 5.54 7.81
CA VAL A 114 6.84 5.68 6.51
C VAL A 114 7.74 4.48 6.20
N SER A 115 8.45 3.96 7.20
CA SER A 115 9.27 2.74 7.06
C SER A 115 8.40 1.53 6.73
N THR A 116 7.21 1.45 7.32
CA THR A 116 6.22 0.41 7.01
C THR A 116 5.67 0.55 5.60
N ALA A 117 5.27 1.76 5.19
CA ALA A 117 4.83 2.05 3.83
C ALA A 117 5.93 1.68 2.81
N ARG A 118 7.18 2.10 3.05
CA ARG A 118 8.33 1.73 2.20
C ARG A 118 8.52 0.22 2.12
N GLY A 119 8.32 -0.51 3.22
CA GLY A 119 8.38 -1.99 3.22
C GLY A 119 7.32 -2.62 2.32
N ILE A 120 6.08 -2.10 2.34
CA ILE A 120 4.97 -2.58 1.51
C ILE A 120 5.24 -2.34 0.01
N PHE A 121 5.81 -1.18 -0.34
CA PHE A 121 6.06 -0.78 -1.73
C PHE A 121 7.51 -1.02 -2.20
N SER A 122 8.34 -1.73 -1.44
CA SER A 122 9.76 -1.95 -1.77
C SER A 122 9.92 -2.83 -3.03
N PRO A 123 10.80 -2.45 -3.98
CA PRO A 123 11.16 -3.32 -5.10
C PRO A 123 11.81 -4.60 -4.56
N GLY A 124 11.16 -5.75 -4.79
CA GLY A 124 11.62 -7.05 -4.29
C GLY A 124 10.78 -7.62 -3.15
N CYS A 125 9.78 -6.88 -2.64
CA CYS A 125 8.70 -7.50 -1.87
C CYS A 125 7.93 -8.41 -2.83
N ARG A 126 8.33 -9.69 -2.90
CA ARG A 126 7.61 -10.71 -3.66
C ARG A 126 6.25 -10.87 -2.98
N LEU A 127 5.28 -10.11 -3.46
CA LEU A 127 3.88 -10.43 -3.28
C LEU A 127 3.71 -11.83 -3.87
N THR A 128 3.69 -12.84 -3.01
CA THR A 128 3.24 -14.16 -3.43
C THR A 128 1.80 -13.97 -3.86
N MET A 129 1.56 -13.91 -5.17
CA MET A 129 0.24 -14.26 -5.67
C MET A 129 -0.07 -15.62 -5.04
N PRO A 130 -1.20 -15.78 -4.36
CA PRO A 130 -1.72 -17.10 -4.13
C PRO A 130 -1.75 -17.71 -5.52
N ARG A 131 -1.07 -18.84 -5.70
CA ARG A 131 -1.50 -19.75 -6.76
C ARG A 131 -2.98 -19.88 -6.49
N LEU A 132 -3.80 -19.29 -7.38
CA LEU A 132 -5.23 -19.57 -7.48
C LEU A 132 -5.35 -21.02 -7.09
N CYS A 133 -5.95 -21.29 -5.92
CA CYS A 133 -6.16 -22.65 -5.47
C CYS A 133 -6.74 -23.35 -6.68
N ARG A 134 -5.97 -24.23 -7.32
CA ARG A 134 -6.53 -25.16 -8.29
C ARG A 134 -7.67 -25.76 -7.50
N ARG A 135 -8.90 -25.52 -7.94
CA ARG A 135 -10.05 -26.27 -7.45
C ARG A 135 -9.55 -27.72 -7.35
N PRO A 136 -9.64 -28.39 -6.18
CA PRO A 136 -9.41 -29.81 -6.17
C PRO A 136 -10.29 -30.36 -7.28
N SER A 137 -9.66 -30.98 -8.28
CA SER A 137 -10.36 -31.69 -9.32
C SER A 137 -11.24 -32.70 -8.60
N MET A 138 -12.54 -32.42 -8.56
CA MET A 138 -13.53 -33.42 -8.19
C MET A 138 -13.25 -34.62 -9.09
N PRO A 139 -13.05 -35.84 -8.54
CA PRO A 139 -12.94 -37.01 -9.38
C PRO A 139 -14.23 -37.09 -10.20
N GLU A 140 -14.08 -37.09 -11.53
CA GLU A 140 -15.16 -37.47 -12.43
C GLU A 140 -15.74 -38.78 -11.92
N ARG A 141 -16.99 -38.74 -11.45
CA ARG A 141 -17.80 -39.95 -11.38
C ARG A 141 -17.91 -40.44 -12.82
N ARG A 142 -17.11 -41.45 -13.17
CA ARG A 142 -17.35 -42.22 -14.39
C ARG A 142 -18.74 -42.87 -14.30
N PRO A 143 -19.45 -42.95 -15.44
CA PRO A 143 -20.77 -43.57 -15.51
C PRO A 143 -20.73 -45.05 -15.17
#